data_AF-A0A2N0XSU4-F1
#
_entry.id   AF-A0A2N0XSU4-F1
#
_cell.length_a   1.000
_cell.length_b   1.000
_cell.length_c   1.000
_cell.angle_alpha   90.00
_cell.angle_beta   90.00
_cell.angle_gamma   90.00
#
_symmetry.space_group_name_H-M   'P 1'
#
loop_
_entity.id
_entity.type
_entity.pdbx_description
1 polymer ?
#
loop_
_entity_poly.entity_id
_entity_poly.type
_entity_poly.pdbx_seq_one_letter_code
_entity_poly.pdbx_strand_id
1 'polypeptide(L)'
;MLRLNYGFSMFEGLMGMTVFSLMAVTAAPKFFSMQKEYNQALIEGLASKVTHAAEVANLQAIEEGVEQDEFGMLQGFGQLQFGYPSVRIGGLANFVDINMGYRHTDKPWVWVAHHAVHTNRKDSWLLTRSEWVEHPSRNGILETQCYIRYTAPMYVGDRFIVESVTRGC
;
A
#
# COMPACT_ATOMS: atom_id res chain seq x y z
N MET A 1 -29.26 -50.46 -17.54
CA MET A 1 -28.41 -49.36 -17.04
C MET A 1 -28.10 -49.66 -15.57
N LEU A 2 -26.98 -50.31 -15.29
CA LEU A 2 -26.56 -50.65 -13.92
C LEU A 2 -25.94 -49.41 -13.28
N ARG A 3 -26.62 -48.81 -12.30
CA ARG A 3 -26.06 -47.78 -11.42
C ARG A 3 -25.31 -48.49 -10.29
N LEU A 4 -23.98 -48.44 -10.32
CA LEU A 4 -23.14 -48.77 -9.17
C LEU A 4 -23.16 -47.56 -8.22
N ASN A 5 -24.02 -47.59 -7.21
CA ASN A 5 -23.84 -46.72 -6.04
C ASN A 5 -22.71 -47.31 -5.19
N TYR A 6 -21.47 -46.95 -5.50
CA TYR A 6 -20.35 -47.13 -4.58
C TYR A 6 -20.56 -46.17 -3.42
N GLY A 7 -21.18 -46.67 -2.34
CA GLY A 7 -21.10 -46.01 -1.05
C GLY A 7 -19.63 -46.00 -0.62
N PHE A 8 -19.08 -44.81 -0.40
CA PHE A 8 -17.70 -44.63 0.03
C PHE A 8 -17.39 -45.49 1.26
N SER A 9 -16.34 -46.31 1.20
CA SER A 9 -15.99 -47.21 2.30
C SER A 9 -15.51 -46.43 3.52
N MET A 10 -15.87 -46.86 4.73
CA MET A 10 -15.38 -46.23 5.97
C MET A 10 -13.84 -46.20 6.02
N PHE A 11 -13.18 -47.22 5.48
CA PHE A 11 -11.72 -47.30 5.45
C PHE A 11 -11.10 -46.30 4.47
N GLU A 12 -11.73 -46.05 3.32
CA GLU A 12 -11.28 -45.04 2.35
C GLU A 12 -11.40 -43.63 2.95
N GLY A 13 -12.44 -43.37 3.74
CA GLY A 13 -12.58 -42.12 4.48
C GLY A 13 -11.50 -41.92 5.52
N LEU A 14 -11.21 -42.97 6.30
CA LEU A 14 -10.15 -42.92 7.30
C LEU A 14 -8.79 -42.68 6.66
N MET A 15 -8.42 -43.47 5.64
CA MET A 15 -7.13 -43.33 4.95
C MET A 15 -7.01 -41.93 4.33
N GLY A 16 -8.04 -41.46 3.61
CA GLY A 16 -8.04 -40.13 3.00
C GLY A 16 -7.77 -39.02 4.02
N MET A 17 -8.49 -39.02 5.14
CA MET A 17 -8.31 -38.02 6.20
C MET A 17 -6.90 -38.06 6.81
N THR A 18 -6.32 -39.24 7.00
CA THR A 18 -4.95 -39.35 7.53
C THR A 18 -3.90 -38.75 6.58
N VAL A 19 -4.04 -38.98 5.27
CA VAL A 19 -3.15 -38.38 4.27
C VAL A 19 -3.32 -36.87 4.22
N PHE A 20 -4.56 -36.36 4.21
CA PHE A 20 -4.81 -34.92 4.26
C PHE A 20 -4.22 -34.25 5.50
N SER A 21 -4.27 -34.93 6.66
CA SER A 21 -3.70 -34.42 7.92
C SER A 21 -2.17 -34.26 7.82
N LEU A 22 -1.46 -35.23 7.23
CA LEU A 22 -0.01 -35.15 7.02
C LEU A 22 0.38 -34.03 6.04
N MET A 23 -0.39 -33.88 4.95
CA MET A 23 -0.17 -32.81 3.99
C MET A 23 -0.40 -31.42 4.62
N ALA A 24 -1.41 -31.27 5.46
CA ALA A 24 -1.69 -30.01 6.15
C ALA A 24 -0.54 -29.58 7.08
N VAL A 25 0.03 -30.51 7.85
CA VAL A 25 1.13 -30.22 8.79
C VAL A 25 2.40 -29.75 8.07
N THR A 26 2.69 -30.31 6.89
CA THR A 26 3.87 -29.94 6.09
C THR A 26 3.67 -28.67 5.26
N ALA A 27 2.45 -28.41 4.78
CA ALA A 27 2.15 -27.24 3.96
C ALA A 27 1.96 -25.95 4.77
N ALA A 28 1.39 -26.02 5.98
CA ALA A 28 1.01 -24.83 6.74
C ALA A 28 2.19 -23.88 7.05
N PRO A 29 3.37 -24.34 7.54
CA PRO A 29 4.48 -23.44 7.84
C PRO A 29 4.95 -22.64 6.61
N LYS A 30 5.02 -23.31 5.44
CA LYS A 30 5.41 -22.68 4.18
C LYS A 30 4.35 -21.72 3.66
N PHE A 31 3.08 -22.05 3.85
CA PHE A 31 1.98 -21.17 3.46
C PHE A 31 1.99 -19.85 4.24
N PHE A 32 2.31 -19.87 5.54
CA PHE A 32 2.45 -18.65 6.34
C PHE A 32 3.66 -17.81 5.92
N SER A 33 4.81 -18.43 5.62
CA SER A 33 5.98 -17.67 5.16
C SER A 33 5.74 -17.02 3.80
N MET A 34 5.09 -17.72 2.86
CA MET A 34 4.73 -17.16 1.55
C MET A 34 3.76 -15.99 1.66
N GLN A 35 2.80 -16.02 2.58
CA GLN A 35 1.90 -14.89 2.80
C GLN A 35 2.65 -13.66 3.30
N LYS A 36 3.57 -13.83 4.24
CA LYS A 36 4.43 -12.75 4.72
C LYS A 36 5.26 -12.15 3.58
N GLU A 37 5.98 -12.98 2.82
CA GLU A 37 6.79 -12.55 1.67
C GLU A 37 5.93 -11.83 0.61
N TYR A 38 4.72 -12.33 0.35
CA TYR A 38 3.76 -11.68 -0.54
C TYR A 38 3.36 -10.29 -0.05
N ASN A 39 3.03 -10.13 1.24
CA ASN A 39 2.67 -8.84 1.80
C ASN A 39 3.83 -7.83 1.76
N GLN A 40 5.05 -8.29 1.99
CA GLN A 40 6.26 -7.47 1.85
C GLN A 40 6.45 -7.01 0.40
N ALA A 41 6.38 -7.94 -0.56
CA ALA A 41 6.48 -7.65 -1.99
C ALA A 41 5.38 -6.70 -2.48
N LEU A 42 4.16 -6.80 -1.92
CA LEU A 42 3.07 -5.85 -2.21
C LEU A 42 3.42 -4.43 -1.78
N ILE A 43 3.93 -4.24 -0.56
CA ILE A 43 4.33 -2.93 -0.05
C ILE A 43 5.50 -2.35 -0.86
N GLU A 44 6.48 -3.17 -1.23
CA GLU A 44 7.61 -2.75 -2.05
C GLU A 44 7.20 -2.39 -3.49
N GLY A 45 6.33 -3.20 -4.11
CA GLY A 45 5.77 -2.90 -5.43
C GLY A 45 4.96 -1.61 -5.42
N LEU A 46 4.20 -1.37 -4.35
CA LEU A 46 3.46 -0.13 -4.17
C LEU A 46 4.37 1.07 -3.96
N ALA A 47 5.46 0.92 -3.21
CA ALA A 47 6.49 1.95 -3.06
C ALA A 47 7.07 2.34 -4.42
N SER A 48 7.39 1.36 -5.26
CA SER A 48 7.84 1.59 -6.64
C SER A 48 6.81 2.35 -7.49
N LYS A 49 5.52 1.97 -7.40
CA LYS A 49 4.43 2.71 -8.08
C LYS A 49 4.34 4.16 -7.62
N VAL A 50 4.47 4.42 -6.32
CA VAL A 50 4.45 5.78 -5.76
C VAL A 50 5.65 6.60 -6.22
N THR A 51 6.85 6.02 -6.21
CA THR A 51 8.06 6.67 -6.73
C THR A 51 7.87 7.04 -8.20
N HIS A 52 7.39 6.09 -9.02
CA HIS A 52 7.15 6.33 -10.43
C HIS A 52 6.10 7.43 -10.67
N ALA A 53 4.99 7.42 -9.91
CA ALA A 53 3.96 8.45 -10.01
C ALA A 53 4.51 9.85 -9.65
N ALA A 54 5.36 9.95 -8.62
CA ALA A 54 6.00 11.20 -8.24
C ALA A 54 7.01 11.71 -9.28
N GLU A 55 7.78 10.82 -9.89
CA GLU A 55 8.69 11.16 -10.98
C GLU A 55 7.94 11.66 -12.22
N VAL A 56 6.86 10.96 -12.63
CA VAL A 56 6.03 11.37 -13.77
C VAL A 56 5.37 12.73 -13.52
N ALA A 57 4.85 12.96 -12.32
CA ALA A 57 4.30 14.26 -11.94
C ALA A 57 5.34 15.39 -12.03
N ASN A 58 6.58 15.10 -11.66
CA ASN A 58 7.66 16.09 -11.75
C ASN A 58 8.06 16.41 -13.19
N LEU A 59 8.09 15.42 -14.07
CA LEU A 59 8.32 15.65 -15.49
C LEU A 59 7.25 16.57 -16.10
N GLN A 60 5.98 16.35 -15.72
CA GLN A 60 4.86 17.20 -16.13
C GLN A 60 4.95 18.61 -15.51
N ALA A 61 5.35 18.71 -14.25
CA ALA A 61 5.57 20.00 -13.57
C ALA A 61 6.62 20.86 -14.29
N ILE A 62 7.71 20.24 -14.75
CA ILE A 62 8.77 20.91 -15.50
C ILE A 62 8.26 21.37 -16.87
N GLU A 63 7.44 20.56 -17.55
CA GLU A 63 6.85 20.92 -18.85
C GLU A 63 5.91 22.13 -18.73
N GLU A 64 5.13 22.20 -17.65
CA GLU A 64 4.24 23.34 -17.36
C GLU A 64 4.94 24.52 -16.67
N GLY A 65 6.20 24.37 -16.25
CA GLY A 65 7.01 25.42 -15.59
C GLY A 65 6.57 25.76 -14.17
N VAL A 66 5.95 24.80 -13.47
CA VAL A 66 5.43 24.94 -12.09
C VAL A 66 6.25 24.13 -11.08
N GLU A 67 7.46 23.70 -11.46
CA GLU A 67 8.28 22.79 -10.65
C GLU A 67 8.87 23.45 -9.39
N GLN A 68 8.90 24.79 -9.35
CA GLN A 68 9.44 25.55 -8.23
C GLN A 68 8.36 26.13 -7.31
N ASP A 69 7.08 26.00 -7.70
CA ASP A 69 5.98 26.54 -6.92
C ASP A 69 5.82 25.78 -5.61
N GLU A 70 5.72 26.52 -4.50
CA GLU A 70 5.46 25.92 -3.18
C GLU A 70 4.17 25.11 -3.20
N PHE A 71 3.14 25.63 -3.86
CA PHE A 71 1.90 24.92 -4.15
C PHE A 71 1.49 25.18 -5.60
N GLY A 72 1.68 24.18 -6.45
CA GLY A 72 1.29 24.19 -7.86
C GLY A 72 0.05 23.34 -8.12
N MET A 73 -0.48 23.41 -9.33
CA MET A 73 -1.55 22.53 -9.80
C MET A 73 -1.30 22.16 -11.26
N LEU A 74 -1.23 20.86 -11.53
CA LEU A 74 -1.25 20.33 -12.89
C LEU A 74 -2.70 20.15 -13.34
N GLN A 75 -3.06 20.79 -14.46
CA GLN A 75 -4.41 20.74 -14.98
C GLN A 75 -4.80 19.30 -15.34
N GLY A 76 -5.90 18.81 -14.76
CA GLY A 76 -6.38 17.44 -14.99
C GLY A 76 -5.68 16.33 -14.20
N PHE A 77 -4.63 16.64 -13.44
CA PHE A 77 -3.92 15.65 -12.61
C PHE A 77 -4.12 15.91 -11.12
N GLY A 78 -3.57 16.99 -10.58
CA GLY A 78 -3.60 17.20 -9.13
C GLY A 78 -2.68 18.29 -8.62
N GLN A 79 -2.66 18.42 -7.30
CA GLN A 79 -1.87 19.40 -6.58
C GLN A 79 -0.42 18.97 -6.47
N LEU A 80 0.47 19.92 -6.70
CA LEU A 80 1.91 19.78 -6.52
C LEU A 80 2.41 20.60 -5.33
N GLN A 81 3.59 20.23 -4.86
CA GLN A 81 4.39 20.94 -3.88
C GLN A 81 5.85 20.83 -4.32
N PHE A 82 6.46 21.97 -4.67
CA PHE A 82 7.82 22.05 -5.22
C PHE A 82 8.06 21.03 -6.35
N GLY A 83 7.13 20.99 -7.31
CA GLY A 83 7.24 20.13 -8.48
C GLY A 83 6.98 18.64 -8.27
N TYR A 84 6.58 18.21 -7.06
CA TYR A 84 6.20 16.82 -6.79
C TYR A 84 4.77 16.74 -6.24
N PRO A 85 4.10 15.58 -6.26
CA PRO A 85 2.74 15.49 -5.75
C PRO A 85 2.63 15.92 -4.28
N SER A 86 1.70 16.83 -3.98
CA SER A 86 1.49 17.26 -2.59
C SER A 86 0.90 16.11 -1.76
N VAL A 87 1.09 16.13 -0.44
CA VAL A 87 0.43 15.14 0.44
C VAL A 87 -1.03 15.50 0.75
N ARG A 88 -1.55 16.60 0.20
CA ARG A 88 -2.93 17.08 0.44
C ARG A 88 -3.94 16.24 -0.34
N ILE A 89 -5.21 16.42 0.01
CA ILE A 89 -6.31 15.88 -0.79
C ILE A 89 -6.22 16.47 -2.21
N GLY A 90 -6.23 15.59 -3.22
CA GLY A 90 -6.02 15.97 -4.62
C GLY A 90 -4.56 16.06 -5.05
N GLY A 91 -3.59 15.71 -4.19
CA GLY A 91 -2.18 15.56 -4.55
C GLY A 91 -1.82 14.12 -4.94
N LEU A 92 -0.86 13.50 -4.24
CA LEU A 92 -0.32 12.16 -4.54
C LEU A 92 -1.38 11.09 -4.82
N ALA A 93 -2.50 11.12 -4.10
CA ALA A 93 -3.59 10.18 -4.31
C ALA A 93 -4.14 10.17 -5.75
N ASN A 94 -4.15 11.32 -6.44
CA ASN A 94 -4.59 11.40 -7.83
C ASN A 94 -3.58 10.81 -8.81
N PHE A 95 -2.28 10.88 -8.50
CA PHE A 95 -1.21 10.40 -9.39
C PHE A 95 -0.99 8.90 -9.30
N VAL A 96 -1.19 8.30 -8.12
CA VAL A 96 -0.91 6.88 -7.89
C VAL A 96 -2.03 5.98 -8.44
N ASP A 97 -3.23 6.53 -8.71
CA ASP A 97 -4.40 5.85 -9.27
C ASP A 97 -4.58 4.42 -8.72
N ILE A 98 -4.90 4.35 -7.43
CA ILE A 98 -5.24 3.10 -6.73
C ILE A 98 -6.55 3.31 -5.96
N ASN A 99 -7.32 2.24 -5.80
CA ASN A 99 -8.57 2.28 -5.05
C ASN A 99 -8.27 2.42 -3.54
N MET A 100 -8.29 3.66 -3.05
CA MET A 100 -7.90 4.01 -1.69
C MET A 100 -8.84 5.03 -1.03
N GLY A 101 -9.00 4.91 0.29
CA GLY A 101 -9.79 5.83 1.12
C GLY A 101 -8.92 6.73 2.00
N TYR A 102 -9.28 8.01 2.12
CA TYR A 102 -8.65 8.91 3.09
C TYR A 102 -9.23 8.63 4.48
N ARG A 103 -8.44 8.07 5.41
CA ARG A 103 -8.91 7.73 6.76
C ARG A 103 -10.17 6.86 6.82
N HIS A 104 -10.45 6.11 5.76
CA HIS A 104 -11.59 5.20 5.65
C HIS A 104 -11.15 3.86 5.07
N THR A 105 -11.67 2.78 5.64
CA THR A 105 -11.33 1.38 5.30
C THR A 105 -12.37 0.73 4.39
N ASP A 106 -13.28 1.50 3.79
CA ASP A 106 -14.27 1.04 2.81
C ASP A 106 -13.65 0.64 1.46
N LYS A 107 -12.38 1.02 1.24
CA LYS A 107 -11.55 0.65 0.08
C LYS A 107 -10.46 -0.35 0.47
N PRO A 108 -9.81 -1.05 -0.47
CA PRO A 108 -8.72 -1.99 -0.17
C PRO A 108 -7.50 -1.33 0.48
N TRP A 109 -7.24 -0.07 0.15
CA TRP A 109 -6.10 0.71 0.64
C TRP A 109 -6.59 1.90 1.46
N VAL A 110 -5.88 2.23 2.52
CA VAL A 110 -6.18 3.40 3.35
C VAL A 110 -4.95 4.26 3.49
N TRP A 111 -5.15 5.57 3.34
CA TRP A 111 -4.08 6.54 3.49
C TRP A 111 -4.42 7.64 4.48
N VAL A 112 -3.37 8.21 5.07
CA VAL A 112 -3.45 9.39 5.91
C VAL A 112 -2.29 10.33 5.57
N ALA A 113 -2.57 11.63 5.61
CA ALA A 113 -1.55 12.65 5.45
C ALA A 113 -1.29 13.37 6.78
N HIS A 114 -0.05 13.81 6.93
CA HIS A 114 0.38 14.75 7.94
C HIS A 114 0.94 15.98 7.22
N HIS A 115 0.31 17.12 7.49
CA HIS A 115 0.78 18.43 7.06
C HIS A 115 1.45 19.10 8.26
N ALA A 116 2.71 19.45 8.13
CA ALA A 116 3.45 20.13 9.17
C ALA A 116 3.14 21.63 9.12
N VAL A 117 1.99 22.01 9.66
CA VAL A 117 1.72 23.44 9.93
C VAL A 117 2.46 23.80 11.23
N HIS A 118 3.49 24.66 11.13
CA HIS A 118 4.30 25.16 12.25
C HIS A 118 5.12 24.13 13.06
N THR A 119 5.61 23.06 12.42
CA THR A 119 6.54 22.11 13.08
C THR A 119 7.74 21.78 12.19
N ASN A 120 8.86 21.37 12.78
CA ASN A 120 10.07 20.90 12.05
C ASN A 120 9.89 19.52 11.40
N ARG A 121 8.65 19.07 11.18
CA ARG A 121 8.33 17.78 10.56
C ARG A 121 8.13 18.00 9.07
N LYS A 122 8.45 16.98 8.27
CA LYS A 122 8.19 17.01 6.83
C LYS A 122 6.76 16.56 6.53
N ASP A 123 6.17 17.13 5.49
CA ASP A 123 4.87 16.73 4.96
C ASP A 123 4.95 15.27 4.51
N SER A 124 4.11 14.41 5.08
CA SER A 124 4.20 12.97 4.88
C SER A 124 2.84 12.34 4.61
N TRP A 125 2.84 11.34 3.74
CA TRP A 125 1.70 10.55 3.35
C TRP A 125 1.98 9.09 3.66
N LEU A 126 1.12 8.44 4.43
CA LEU A 126 1.23 7.03 4.78
C LEU A 126 0.13 6.25 4.10
N LEU A 127 0.46 5.08 3.56
CA LEU A 127 -0.48 4.17 2.93
C LEU A 127 -0.22 2.73 3.36
N THR A 128 -1.31 2.01 3.61
CA THR A 128 -1.30 0.59 3.95
C THR A 128 -2.60 -0.08 3.51
N ARG A 129 -2.70 -1.40 3.64
CA ARG A 129 -3.97 -2.10 3.41
C ARG A 129 -4.95 -1.80 4.52
N SER A 130 -6.21 -1.61 4.14
CA SER A 130 -7.29 -1.32 5.07
C SER A 130 -7.53 -2.45 6.08
N GLU A 131 -7.32 -3.71 5.68
CA GLU A 131 -7.51 -4.87 6.55
C GLU A 131 -6.46 -4.99 7.68
N TRP A 132 -5.35 -4.25 7.60
CA TRP A 132 -4.30 -4.26 8.62
C TRP A 132 -4.47 -3.18 9.68
N VAL A 133 -5.45 -2.28 9.52
CA VAL A 133 -5.62 -1.11 10.36
C VAL A 133 -6.99 -1.11 11.01
N GLU A 134 -7.02 -1.20 12.34
CA GLU A 134 -8.26 -1.11 13.10
C GLU A 134 -8.82 0.33 13.11
N HIS A 135 -7.95 1.32 13.30
CA HIS A 135 -8.30 2.73 13.35
C HIS A 135 -7.48 3.52 12.32
N PRO A 136 -8.06 3.99 11.19
CA PRO A 136 -7.34 4.59 10.07
C PRO A 136 -6.82 6.01 10.38
N SER A 137 -5.85 6.07 11.28
CA SER A 137 -5.15 7.24 11.77
C SER A 137 -3.65 7.11 11.51
N ARG A 138 -2.89 8.20 11.67
CA ARG A 138 -1.43 8.15 11.55
C ARG A 138 -0.81 7.10 12.48
N ASN A 139 -1.24 7.07 13.74
CA ASN A 139 -0.69 6.13 14.71
C ASN A 139 -1.13 4.70 14.39
N GLY A 140 -2.40 4.49 14.00
CA GLY A 140 -2.90 3.17 13.62
C GLY A 140 -2.13 2.57 12.42
N ILE A 141 -1.78 3.37 11.41
CA ILE A 141 -0.94 2.91 10.30
C ILE A 141 0.50 2.63 10.77
N LEU A 142 1.07 3.47 11.63
CA LEU A 142 2.43 3.25 12.14
C LEU A 142 2.55 1.99 12.99
N GLU A 143 1.52 1.66 13.77
CA GLU A 143 1.44 0.48 14.62
C GLU A 143 1.47 -0.82 13.81
N THR A 144 0.97 -0.83 12.57
CA THR A 144 1.01 -2.03 11.72
C THR A 144 2.43 -2.44 11.33
N GLN A 145 3.38 -1.50 11.33
CA GLN A 145 4.74 -1.71 10.79
C GLN A 145 4.74 -2.32 9.37
N CYS A 146 3.67 -2.13 8.61
CA CYS A 146 3.45 -2.65 7.27
C CYS A 146 2.78 -1.55 6.41
N TYR A 147 3.58 -0.61 5.91
CA TYR A 147 3.09 0.58 5.19
C TYR A 147 4.18 1.20 4.32
N ILE A 148 3.77 2.08 3.40
CA ILE A 148 4.70 2.98 2.71
C ILE A 148 4.57 4.40 3.29
N ARG A 149 5.69 5.12 3.33
CA ARG A 149 5.76 6.54 3.68
C ARG A 149 6.32 7.32 2.51
N TYR A 150 5.52 8.22 1.96
CA TYR A 150 5.97 9.25 1.05
C TYR A 150 6.19 10.54 1.84
N THR A 151 7.31 11.22 1.60
CA THR A 151 7.63 12.51 2.20
C THR A 151 7.81 13.52 1.07
N ALA A 152 6.96 14.56 1.06
CA ALA A 152 7.04 15.64 0.08
C ALA A 152 8.26 16.55 0.32
N PRO A 153 8.78 17.19 -0.74
CA PRO A 153 9.77 18.26 -0.60
C PRO A 153 9.20 19.43 0.22
N MET A 154 10.07 20.12 0.96
CA MET A 154 9.68 21.32 1.74
C MET A 154 10.25 22.62 1.18
N TYR A 155 11.20 22.53 0.25
CA TYR A 155 11.87 23.67 -0.37
C TYR A 155 12.18 23.37 -1.83
N VAL A 156 12.43 24.43 -2.61
CA VAL A 156 12.90 24.31 -3.99
C VAL A 156 14.21 23.53 -4.04
N GLY A 157 14.28 22.51 -4.89
CA GLY A 157 15.45 21.65 -5.05
C GLY A 157 15.50 20.44 -4.10
N ASP A 158 14.62 20.37 -3.09
CA ASP A 158 14.42 19.12 -2.33
C ASP A 158 13.85 18.03 -3.24
N ARG A 159 14.17 16.77 -2.90
CA ARG A 159 13.56 15.60 -3.51
C ARG A 159 12.58 14.95 -2.56
N PHE A 160 11.55 14.32 -3.13
CA PHE A 160 10.69 13.44 -2.37
C PHE A 160 11.45 12.21 -1.86
N ILE A 161 10.91 11.57 -0.83
CA ILE A 161 11.44 10.33 -0.27
C ILE A 161 10.30 9.31 -0.15
N VAL A 162 10.53 8.09 -0.64
CA VAL A 162 9.61 6.96 -0.43
C VAL A 162 10.33 5.90 0.39
N GLU A 163 9.72 5.47 1.48
CA GLU A 163 10.22 4.41 2.37
C GLU A 163 9.16 3.32 2.52
N SER A 164 9.56 2.07 2.36
CA SER A 164 8.75 0.90 2.71
C SER A 164 9.08 0.43 4.13
N VAL A 165 8.06 0.21 4.95
CA VAL A 165 8.17 -0.40 6.27
C VAL A 165 7.45 -1.74 6.21
N THR A 166 8.20 -2.84 6.31
CA THR A 166 7.71 -4.18 6.00
C THR A 166 7.85 -5.19 7.15
N ARG A 167 8.18 -4.71 8.35
CA ARG A 167 8.50 -5.57 9.51
C ARG A 167 7.27 -6.27 10.10
N GLY A 168 6.12 -5.60 10.05
CA GLY A 168 4.83 -6.12 10.52
C GLY A 168 3.95 -6.67 9.40
N CYS A 169 4.50 -6.75 8.18
CA CYS A 169 4.00 -7.65 7.16
C CYS A 169 4.45 -9.09 7.52
#